data_AF-A0AAU5SIM0-F1
#
_entry.id   AF-A0AAU5SIM0-F1
#
_cell.length_a   1.000
_cell.length_b   1.000
_cell.length_c   1.000
_cell.angle_alpha   90.00
_cell.angle_beta   90.00
_cell.angle_gamma   90.00
#
_symmetry.space_group_name_H-M   'P 1'
#
loop_
_entity.id
_entity.type
_entity.pdbx_description
1 polymer ?
#
loop_
_entity_poly.entity_id
_entity_poly.type
_entity_poly.pdbx_seq_one_letter_code
_entity_poly.pdbx_strand_id
1 'polypeptide(L)'
;MKDVEWLGICTKLRSSGMPLATIRQYVELARQGPGTERDRLELLRRHVNHVEAQIQELQEALDVMRYKVRIYEDHLVRGEADRLWNPSHPSAAQAGPHQERHPSEVT
;
A
#
# COMPACT_ATOMS: atom_id res chain seq x y z
N MET A 1 -7.23 6.56 -36.69
CA MET A 1 -6.45 5.67 -35.79
C MET A 1 -5.88 6.38 -34.56
N LYS A 2 -5.66 7.71 -34.58
CA LYS A 2 -5.15 8.48 -33.43
C LYS A 2 -6.10 8.54 -32.21
N ASP A 3 -7.42 8.44 -32.42
CA ASP A 3 -8.39 8.58 -31.33
C ASP A 3 -8.40 7.40 -30.34
N VAL A 4 -8.11 6.19 -30.81
CA VAL A 4 -8.12 4.98 -29.97
C VAL A 4 -6.94 4.99 -28.99
N GLU A 5 -5.76 5.41 -29.46
CA GLU A 5 -4.57 5.57 -28.63
C GLU A 5 -4.79 6.67 -27.57
N TRP A 6 -5.40 7.79 -27.97
CA TRP A 6 -5.72 8.89 -27.07
C TRP A 6 -6.75 8.51 -26.00
N LEU A 7 -7.74 7.72 -26.37
CA LEU A 7 -8.69 7.15 -25.43
C LEU A 7 -7.97 6.23 -24.43
N GLY A 8 -7.03 5.40 -24.91
CA GLY A 8 -6.21 4.54 -24.06
C GLY A 8 -5.44 5.32 -22.99
N ILE A 9 -4.81 6.44 -23.37
CA ILE A 9 -4.12 7.34 -22.43
C ILE A 9 -5.11 7.89 -21.39
N CYS A 10 -6.24 8.44 -21.83
CA CYS A 10 -7.24 9.00 -20.93
C CYS A 10 -7.80 7.95 -19.95
N THR A 11 -8.02 6.71 -20.42
CA THR A 11 -8.43 5.59 -19.59
C THR A 11 -7.39 5.28 -18.52
N LYS A 12 -6.09 5.26 -18.87
CA LYS A 12 -5.01 5.01 -17.91
C LYS A 12 -4.89 6.11 -16.86
N LEU A 13 -4.93 7.38 -17.28
CA LEU A 13 -4.93 8.52 -16.37
C LEU A 13 -6.08 8.43 -15.36
N ARG A 14 -7.29 8.13 -15.84
CA ARG A 14 -8.46 7.94 -14.97
C ARG A 14 -8.28 6.76 -14.02
N SER A 15 -7.81 5.61 -14.50
CA SER A 15 -7.62 4.43 -13.65
C SER A 15 -6.54 4.64 -12.58
N SER A 16 -5.58 5.53 -12.83
CA SER A 16 -4.55 5.94 -11.86
C SER A 16 -5.02 7.03 -10.89
N GLY A 17 -6.32 7.29 -10.79
CA GLY A 17 -6.88 8.26 -9.84
C GLY A 17 -6.86 9.71 -10.30
N MET A 18 -6.44 10.03 -11.53
CA MET A 18 -6.51 11.41 -12.02
C MET A 18 -7.99 11.86 -12.09
N PRO A 19 -8.36 13.00 -11.47
CA PRO A 19 -9.72 13.51 -11.55
C PRO A 19 -10.14 13.81 -12.99
N LEU A 20 -11.41 13.53 -13.32
CA LEU A 20 -11.93 13.78 -14.67
C LEU A 20 -11.82 15.26 -15.07
N ALA A 21 -11.90 16.18 -14.10
CA ALA A 21 -11.68 17.61 -14.34
C ALA A 21 -10.25 17.90 -14.84
N THR A 22 -9.24 17.27 -14.24
CA THR A 22 -7.83 17.40 -14.65
C THR A 22 -7.57 16.74 -16.01
N ILE A 23 -8.20 15.59 -16.28
CA ILE A 23 -8.13 14.96 -17.61
C ILE A 23 -8.74 15.87 -18.68
N ARG A 24 -9.88 16.52 -18.39
CA ARG A 24 -10.47 17.51 -19.30
C ARG A 24 -9.53 18.68 -19.57
N GLN A 25 -8.88 19.20 -18.53
CA GLN A 25 -7.87 20.26 -18.69
C GLN A 25 -6.71 19.82 -19.60
N TYR A 26 -6.18 18.61 -19.38
CA TYR A 26 -5.11 18.07 -20.22
C TYR A 26 -5.53 17.92 -21.70
N VAL A 27 -6.74 17.40 -21.93
CA VAL A 27 -7.30 17.27 -23.29
C VAL A 27 -7.49 18.63 -23.95
N GLU A 28 -7.94 19.63 -23.20
CA GLU A 28 -8.13 20.98 -23.74
C GLU A 28 -6.80 21.63 -24.13
N LEU A 29 -5.77 21.51 -23.27
CA LEU A 29 -4.41 21.96 -23.60
C LEU A 29 -3.89 21.26 -24.87
N ALA A 30 -4.12 19.94 -24.99
CA ALA A 30 -3.70 19.19 -26.17
C ALA A 30 -4.44 19.64 -27.45
N ARG A 31 -5.72 20.02 -27.35
CA ARG A 31 -6.53 20.53 -28.47
C ARG A 31 -6.10 21.92 -28.93
N GLN A 32 -5.68 22.79 -28.00
CA GLN A 32 -5.14 24.12 -28.32
C GLN A 32 -3.86 24.05 -29.17
N GLY A 33 -3.12 22.94 -29.06
CA GLY A 33 -1.98 22.67 -29.93
C GLY A 33 -0.68 23.32 -29.46
N PRO A 34 0.19 23.77 -30.39
CA PRO A 34 1.52 24.30 -30.07
C PRO A 34 1.49 25.47 -29.08
N GLY A 35 2.46 25.51 -28.17
CA GLY A 35 2.58 26.53 -27.12
C GLY A 35 2.09 26.06 -25.75
N THR A 36 1.42 24.91 -25.67
CA THR A 36 0.90 24.31 -24.43
C THR A 36 1.75 23.17 -23.88
N GLU A 37 2.89 22.86 -24.52
CA GLU A 37 3.75 21.71 -24.16
C GLU A 37 4.18 21.75 -22.69
N ARG A 38 4.55 22.95 -22.21
CA ARG A 38 5.01 23.14 -20.83
C ARG A 38 3.91 22.84 -19.82
N ASP A 39 2.69 23.32 -20.07
CA ASP A 39 1.55 23.12 -19.18
C ASP A 39 1.11 21.66 -19.15
N ARG A 40 1.09 21.00 -20.32
CA ARG A 40 0.84 19.56 -20.43
C ARG A 40 1.88 18.75 -19.67
N LEU A 41 3.15 19.08 -19.82
CA LEU A 41 4.26 18.42 -19.13
C LEU A 41 4.17 18.60 -17.62
N GLU A 42 3.89 19.81 -17.14
CA GLU A 42 3.77 20.09 -15.72
C GLU A 42 2.60 19.33 -15.08
N LEU A 43 1.44 19.32 -15.76
CA LEU A 43 0.26 18.56 -15.32
C LEU A 43 0.60 17.07 -15.19
N LEU A 44 1.22 16.49 -16.20
CA LEU A 44 1.60 15.07 -16.17
C LEU A 44 2.65 14.77 -15.10
N ARG A 45 3.66 15.62 -14.93
CA ARG A 45 4.69 15.45 -13.88
C ARG A 45 4.10 15.46 -12.47
N ARG A 46 3.16 16.38 -12.20
CA ARG A 46 2.45 16.39 -10.91
C ARG A 46 1.71 15.08 -10.67
N HIS A 47 1.07 14.54 -11.70
CA HIS A 47 0.36 13.26 -11.59
C HIS A 47 1.31 12.07 -11.45
N VAL A 48 2.44 12.07 -12.14
CA VAL A 48 3.49 11.05 -11.98
C VAL A 48 3.93 10.99 -10.51
N ASN A 49 4.29 12.13 -9.92
CA ASN A 49 4.69 12.19 -8.51
C ASN A 49 3.60 11.68 -7.57
N HIS A 50 2.33 11.99 -7.86
CA HIS A 50 1.20 11.51 -7.07
C HIS A 50 1.07 9.97 -7.14
N VAL A 51 1.11 9.41 -8.35
CA VAL A 51 1.02 7.96 -8.55
C VAL A 51 2.21 7.23 -7.92
N GLU A 52 3.42 7.78 -8.02
CA GLU A 52 4.60 7.21 -7.38
C GLU A 52 4.45 7.17 -5.85
N ALA A 53 3.94 8.24 -5.24
CA ALA A 53 3.64 8.25 -3.80
C ALA A 53 2.60 7.19 -3.42
N GLN A 54 1.51 7.07 -4.19
CA GLN A 54 0.49 6.04 -3.97
C GLN A 54 1.06 4.62 -4.08
N ILE A 55 1.96 4.37 -5.03
CA ILE A 55 2.63 3.08 -5.18
C ILE A 55 3.47 2.76 -3.93
N GLN A 56 4.22 3.73 -3.40
CA GLN A 56 4.99 3.53 -2.18
C GLN A 56 4.10 3.19 -0.98
N GLU A 57 3.04 3.97 -0.76
CA GLU A 57 2.08 3.70 0.34
C GLU A 57 1.43 2.32 0.22
N LEU A 58 1.03 1.92 -0.99
CA LEU A 58 0.46 0.60 -1.25
C LEU A 58 1.47 -0.53 -1.04
N GLN A 59 2.74 -0.29 -1.37
CA GLN A 59 3.81 -1.27 -1.16
C GLN A 59 4.06 -1.49 0.34
N GLU A 60 4.12 -0.42 1.13
CA GLU A 60 4.25 -0.48 2.59
C GLU A 60 3.06 -1.24 3.22
N ALA A 61 1.84 -0.89 2.80
CA ALA A 61 0.64 -1.58 3.27
C ALA A 61 0.65 -3.08 2.90
N LEU A 62 1.07 -3.40 1.68
CA LEU A 62 1.17 -4.78 1.21
C LEU A 62 2.18 -5.59 2.05
N ASP A 63 3.29 -4.98 2.47
CA ASP A 63 4.30 -5.67 3.28
C ASP A 63 3.79 -5.98 4.69
N VAL A 64 3.00 -5.08 5.29
CA VAL A 64 2.28 -5.37 6.54
C VAL A 64 1.30 -6.52 6.36
N MET A 65 0.52 -6.52 5.28
CA MET A 65 -0.44 -7.60 4.99
C MET A 65 0.28 -8.94 4.79
N ARG A 66 1.38 -8.97 4.03
CA ARG A 66 2.20 -10.18 3.84
C ARG A 66 2.77 -10.70 5.14
N TYR A 67 3.23 -9.81 6.03
CA TYR A 67 3.66 -10.21 7.37
C TYR A 67 2.53 -10.89 8.16
N LYS A 68 1.33 -10.30 8.14
CA LYS A 68 0.16 -10.91 8.79
C LYS A 68 -0.21 -12.25 8.15
N VAL A 69 -0.24 -12.34 6.83
CA VAL A 69 -0.51 -13.61 6.13
C VAL A 69 0.44 -14.71 6.60
N ARG A 70 1.75 -14.46 6.66
CA ARG A 70 2.74 -15.43 7.16
C ARG A 70 2.48 -15.87 8.59
N ILE A 71 2.13 -14.95 9.49
CA ILE A 71 1.75 -15.31 10.87
C ILE A 71 0.59 -16.31 10.85
N TYR A 72 -0.46 -16.01 10.10
CA TYR A 72 -1.63 -16.88 10.06
C TYR A 72 -1.31 -18.25 9.44
N GLU A 73 -0.52 -18.28 8.36
CA GLU A 73 -0.02 -19.51 7.75
C GLU A 73 0.75 -20.37 8.76
N ASP A 74 1.69 -19.76 9.50
CA ASP A 74 2.49 -20.46 10.52
C ASP A 74 1.62 -21.02 11.66
N HIS A 75 0.65 -20.25 12.15
CA HIS A 75 -0.27 -20.70 13.20
C HIS A 75 -1.18 -21.84 12.72
N LEU A 76 -1.65 -21.79 11.48
CA LEU A 76 -2.45 -22.86 10.88
C LEU A 76 -1.65 -24.15 10.73
N VAL A 77 -0.39 -24.06 10.26
CA VAL A 77 0.50 -25.23 10.15
C VAL A 77 0.78 -25.86 11.52
N ARG A 78 0.92 -25.05 12.57
CA ARG A 78 1.19 -25.52 13.94
C ARG A 78 -0.06 -26.03 14.66
N GLY A 79 -1.25 -25.92 14.07
CA GLY A 79 -2.52 -26.24 14.74
C GLY A 79 -2.84 -25.27 15.90
N GLU A 80 -2.24 -24.08 15.89
CA GLU A 80 -2.35 -23.06 16.94
C GLU A 80 -3.34 -21.94 16.55
N ALA A 81 -4.31 -22.25 15.68
CA ALA A 81 -5.27 -21.28 15.19
C ALA A 81 -6.07 -20.61 16.32
N ASP A 82 -6.36 -21.36 17.39
CA ASP A 82 -7.08 -20.87 18.56
C ASP A 82 -6.31 -19.76 19.31
N ARG A 83 -4.99 -19.68 19.15
CA ARG A 83 -4.16 -18.63 19.77
C ARG A 83 -4.19 -17.30 19.03
N LEU A 84 -4.74 -17.25 17.81
CA LEU A 84 -4.81 -16.02 17.01
C LEU A 84 -5.90 -15.04 17.50
N TRP A 85 -6.94 -15.55 18.14
CA TRP A 85 -8.13 -14.78 18.54
C TRP A 85 -8.46 -14.90 20.03
N ASN A 86 -7.77 -15.76 20.79
CA ASN A 86 -8.06 -15.97 22.21
C ASN A 86 -7.29 -14.97 23.10
N PRO A 87 -7.96 -13.94 23.66
CA PRO A 87 -7.32 -12.95 24.53
C PRO A 87 -6.85 -13.53 25.88
N SER A 88 -7.20 -14.78 26.21
CA SER A 88 -6.79 -15.45 27.45
C SER A 88 -5.48 -16.23 27.35
N HIS A 89 -4.85 -16.32 26.17
CA HIS A 89 -3.50 -16.87 26.03
C HIS A 89 -2.48 -15.75 25.82
N PRO A 90 -1.48 -15.58 26.72
CA PRO A 90 -0.47 -14.55 26.56
C PRO A 90 0.37 -14.83 25.31
N SER A 91 0.48 -13.82 24.44
CA SER A 91 1.39 -13.85 23.30
C SER A 91 2.79 -14.23 23.78
N ALA A 92 3.37 -15.28 23.19
CA ALA A 92 4.69 -15.80 23.54
C ALA A 92 5.85 -14.78 23.31
N ALA A 93 5.53 -13.57 22.83
CA ALA A 93 6.49 -12.49 22.61
C ALA A 93 6.93 -11.72 23.88
N GLN A 94 6.50 -12.13 25.09
CA GLN A 94 6.86 -11.47 26.35
C GLN A 94 7.52 -12.39 27.40
N ALA A 95 8.23 -13.44 26.99
CA ALA A 95 9.09 -14.20 27.91
C ALA A 95 10.48 -13.55 27.99
N GLY A 96 10.63 -12.56 28.88
CA GLY A 96 11.95 -12.12 29.36
C GLY A 96 12.69 -13.27 30.07
N PRO A 97 14.03 -13.19 30.21
CA PRO A 97 14.83 -14.33 30.64
C PRO A 97 14.46 -14.76 32.07
N HIS A 98 14.17 -16.05 32.21
CA HIS A 98 13.94 -16.73 33.48
C HIS A 98 15.18 -16.57 34.39
N GLN A 99 15.06 -15.80 35.47
CA GLN A 99 15.95 -15.94 36.62
C GLN A 99 15.34 -17.01 37.54
N GLU A 100 16.01 -18.15 37.63
CA GLU A 100 15.65 -19.31 38.44
C GLU A 100 15.47 -18.92 39.92
N ARG A 101 14.34 -19.33 40.51
CA ARG A 101 14.12 -19.28 41.96
C ARG A 101 14.86 -20.45 42.62
N HIS A 102 15.84 -20.16 43.46
CA HIS A 102 16.31 -21.11 44.48
C HIS A 102 15.34 -21.08 45.68
N PRO A 103 14.94 -22.23 46.25
CA PRO A 103 13.94 -22.29 47.31
C PRO A 103 14.50 -21.97 48.71
N SER A 104 13.64 -21.29 49.45
CA SER A 104 13.49 -21.07 50.90
C SER A 104 14.42 -21.76 51.90
N GLU A 105 14.67 -21.05 53.02
CA GLU A 105 14.49 -21.67 54.34
C GLU A 105 13.96 -20.67 55.37
N VAL A 106 13.05 -21.19 56.18
CA VAL A 106 12.32 -20.56 57.29
C VAL A 106 13.10 -20.84 58.56
N THR A 107 13.42 -19.81 59.35
CA THR A 107 13.33 -19.76 60.83
C THR A 107 13.61 -18.33 61.27
#